data_AF-A0AAI9T4N3-F1
#
_entry.id   AF-A0AAI9T4N3-F1
#
_cell.length_a   1.000
_cell.length_b   1.000
_cell.length_c   1.000
_cell.angle_alpha   90.00
_cell.angle_beta   90.00
_cell.angle_gamma   90.00
#
_symmetry.space_group_name_H-M   'P 1'
#
loop_
_entity.id
_entity.type
_entity.pdbx_description
1 polymer ?
#
loop_
_entity_poly.entity_id
_entity_poly.type
_entity_poly.pdbx_seq_one_letter_code
_entity_poly.pdbx_strand_id
1 'polypeptide(L)'
;MKLFSELPPHCIVLLEDVGAAGTGRRDDSDTDQEDKPSSVVPLPDLLNVLDGVSSQEDWALVMTTNHIEHLDEALIRPGRADKKVHF
;
A
#
# COMPACT_ATOMS: atom_id res chain seq x y z
N MET A 1 -3.29 2.34 -13.01
CA MET A 1 -2.08 1.83 -13.71
C MET A 1 -1.06 2.91 -14.15
N LYS A 2 -1.27 4.22 -13.93
CA LYS A 2 -0.32 5.27 -14.39
C LYS A 2 0.72 5.75 -13.36
N LEU A 3 0.46 5.54 -12.06
CA LEU A 3 1.24 6.22 -11.01
C LEU A 3 2.69 5.75 -10.94
N PHE A 4 2.94 4.46 -11.16
CA PHE A 4 4.28 3.88 -11.06
C PHE A 4 4.97 3.71 -12.42
N SER A 5 4.24 3.81 -13.53
CA SER A 5 4.81 3.68 -14.88
C SER A 5 5.64 4.90 -15.32
N GLU A 6 5.47 6.03 -14.66
CA GLU A 6 6.14 7.31 -14.97
C GLU A 6 7.20 7.69 -13.92
N LEU A 7 7.56 6.76 -13.02
CA LEU A 7 8.57 7.02 -12.01
C LEU A 7 9.94 7.27 -12.66
N PRO A 8 10.69 8.30 -12.21
CA PRO A 8 12.03 8.52 -12.69
C PRO A 8 12.95 7.35 -12.30
N PRO A 9 13.95 7.03 -13.14
CA PRO A 9 14.95 6.03 -12.77
C PRO A 9 15.72 6.49 -11.53
N HIS A 10 16.15 5.53 -10.71
CA HIS A 10 16.88 5.75 -9.45
C HIS A 10 16.10 6.56 -8.41
N CYS A 11 14.84 6.22 -8.19
CA CYS A 11 14.01 6.87 -7.16
C CYS A 11 13.61 5.94 -6.02
N ILE A 12 13.22 6.55 -4.90
CA ILE A 12 12.62 5.86 -3.77
C ILE A 12 11.19 6.37 -3.62
N VAL A 13 10.23 5.45 -3.59
CA VAL A 13 8.84 5.75 -3.28
C VAL A 13 8.62 5.48 -1.81
N LEU A 14 8.21 6.50 -1.06
CA LEU A 14 7.85 6.37 0.35
C LEU A 14 6.32 6.37 0.49
N LEU A 15 5.79 5.34 1.16
CA LEU A 15 4.41 5.30 1.62
C LEU A 15 4.38 5.34 3.15
N GLU A 16 3.87 6.44 3.68
CA GLU A 16 3.74 6.62 5.11
C GLU A 16 2.40 6.08 5.64
N ASP A 17 2.43 5.67 6.91
CA ASP A 17 1.28 5.18 7.68
C ASP A 17 0.41 4.13 6.95
N VAL A 18 1.07 3.18 6.29
CA VAL A 18 0.37 2.09 5.60
C VAL A 18 -0.40 1.27 6.64
N GLY A 19 -1.70 1.08 6.41
CA GLY A 19 -2.58 0.36 7.33
C GLY A 19 -3.53 1.26 8.15
N ALA A 20 -3.24 2.55 8.33
CA ALA A 20 -4.18 3.48 8.99
C ALA A 20 -5.50 3.65 8.21
N ALA A 21 -5.47 3.39 6.90
CA ALA A 21 -6.62 3.41 6.00
C ALA A 21 -7.50 2.15 6.06
N GLY A 22 -7.01 1.05 6.63
CA GLY A 22 -7.59 -0.30 6.48
C GLY A 22 -8.38 -0.80 7.69
N THR A 23 -8.33 -0.13 8.84
CA THR A 23 -9.02 -0.57 10.06
C THR A 23 -10.46 -0.06 10.18
N GLY A 24 -11.15 0.06 9.05
CA GLY A 24 -12.61 0.00 9.00
C GLY A 24 -12.99 -1.40 8.56
N ARG A 25 -13.17 -2.33 9.51
CA ARG A 25 -13.88 -3.57 9.22
C ARG A 25 -15.17 -3.17 8.49
N ARG A 26 -15.34 -3.63 7.26
CA ARG A 26 -16.67 -3.80 6.66
C ARG A 26 -17.36 -4.87 7.51
N ASP A 27 -17.83 -4.47 8.68
CA ASP A 27 -18.86 -5.22 9.38
C ASP A 27 -20.15 -4.94 8.61
N ASP A 28 -20.80 -6.01 8.16
CA ASP A 28 -22.12 -5.99 7.55
C ASP A 28 -23.11 -5.36 8.54
N SER A 29 -23.35 -4.05 8.45
CA SER A 29 -24.57 -3.40 8.93
C SER A 29 -24.70 -1.97 8.41
N ASP A 30 -25.67 -1.80 7.53
CA ASP A 30 -26.52 -0.63 7.30
C ASP A 30 -25.95 0.80 7.29
N THR A 31 -26.21 1.43 6.14
CA THR A 31 -26.66 2.82 5.92
C THR A 31 -25.69 3.98 6.15
N ASP A 32 -25.51 4.73 5.06
CA ASP A 32 -25.28 6.18 5.01
C ASP A 32 -24.04 6.72 5.73
N GLN A 33 -22.92 6.80 5.00
CA GLN A 33 -21.93 7.84 5.26
C GLN A 33 -21.19 8.25 3.99
N GLU A 34 -21.73 9.33 3.43
CA GLU A 34 -21.12 10.41 2.65
C GLU A 34 -19.69 10.21 2.12
N ASP A 35 -19.62 10.30 0.80
CA ASP A 35 -18.48 10.61 -0.05
C ASP A 35 -17.55 11.70 0.52
N LYS A 36 -16.59 11.30 1.36
CA LYS A 36 -15.30 11.98 1.38
C LYS A 36 -14.40 11.27 0.37
N PRO A 37 -13.92 11.94 -0.69
CA PRO A 37 -12.83 11.41 -1.48
C PRO A 37 -11.58 11.51 -0.61
N SER A 38 -11.42 10.58 0.33
CA SER A 38 -10.13 10.31 0.88
C SER A 38 -9.30 9.89 -0.33
N SER A 39 -8.27 10.68 -0.65
CA SER A 39 -7.25 10.38 -1.66
C SER A 39 -6.38 9.20 -1.22
N VAL A 40 -7.00 8.23 -0.56
CA VAL A 40 -6.43 7.11 0.11
C VAL A 40 -6.73 5.95 -0.80
N VAL A 41 -5.73 5.60 -1.61
CA VAL A 41 -5.79 4.41 -2.45
C VAL A 41 -6.02 3.21 -1.52
N PRO A 42 -7.12 2.46 -1.69
CA PRO A 42 -7.35 1.25 -0.91
C PRO A 42 -6.15 0.32 -1.03
N LEU A 43 -5.72 -0.26 0.10
CA LEU A 43 -4.59 -1.20 0.17
C LEU A 43 -4.61 -2.27 -0.94
N PRO A 44 -5.74 -2.91 -1.28
CA PRO A 44 -5.82 -3.89 -2.38
C PRO A 44 -5.52 -3.31 -3.76
N ASP A 45 -5.88 -2.06 -4.00
CA ASP A 45 -5.59 -1.37 -5.26
C ASP A 45 -4.10 -1.04 -5.38
N LEU A 46 -3.45 -0.72 -4.25
CA LEU A 46 -2.00 -0.59 -4.18
C LEU A 46 -1.32 -1.94 -4.48
N LEU A 47 -1.86 -3.07 -3.98
CA LEU A 47 -1.31 -4.41 -4.27
C LEU A 47 -1.31 -4.74 -5.76
N ASN A 48 -2.42 -4.45 -6.44
CA ASN A 48 -2.53 -4.67 -7.90
C ASN A 48 -1.51 -3.83 -8.68
N VAL A 49 -1.18 -2.64 -8.17
CA VAL A 49 -0.18 -1.77 -8.77
C VAL A 49 1.23 -2.28 -8.52
N LEU A 50 1.55 -2.73 -7.31
CA LEU A 50 2.86 -3.31 -6.97
C LEU A 50 3.14 -4.60 -7.74
N ASP A 51 2.13 -5.48 -7.90
CA ASP A 51 2.28 -6.71 -8.67
C ASP A 51 2.63 -6.44 -10.14
N GLY A 52 2.07 -5.39 -10.73
CA GLY A 52 2.31 -5.03 -12.14
C GLY A 52 3.66 -4.37 -12.41
N VAL A 53 4.35 -3.87 -11.37
CA VAL A 53 5.56 -3.02 -11.50
C VAL A 53 6.80 -3.72 -10.92
N SER A 54 6.63 -4.87 -10.26
CA SER A 54 7.69 -5.68 -9.64
C SER A 54 8.84 -6.14 -10.56
N SER A 55 8.81 -5.77 -11.85
CA SER A 55 9.87 -6.03 -12.84
C SER A 55 10.76 -4.81 -13.16
N GLN A 56 10.51 -3.63 -12.59
CA GLN A 56 11.38 -2.46 -12.79
C GLN A 56 12.46 -2.41 -11.70
N GLU A 57 13.72 -2.61 -12.09
CA GLU A 57 14.87 -2.70 -11.17
C GLU A 57 15.41 -1.34 -10.69
N ASP A 58 14.89 -0.22 -11.20
CA ASP A 58 15.48 1.12 -11.00
C ASP A 58 14.88 1.94 -9.86
N TRP A 59 13.95 1.39 -9.07
CA TRP A 59 13.35 2.10 -7.95
C TRP A 59 13.13 1.18 -6.75
N ALA A 60 13.00 1.78 -5.56
CA ALA A 60 12.72 1.06 -4.32
C ALA A 60 11.45 1.59 -3.64
N LEU A 61 10.64 0.67 -3.11
CA LEU A 61 9.51 1.00 -2.23
C LEU A 61 9.94 0.94 -0.77
N VAL A 62 9.68 2.01 -0.02
CA VAL A 62 9.76 2.04 1.44
C VAL A 62 8.37 2.31 1.99
N MET A 63 7.94 1.47 2.94
CA MET A 63 6.67 1.65 3.64
C MET A 63 6.91 1.75 5.13
N THR A 64 6.19 2.65 5.80
CA THR A 64 6.23 2.79 7.26
C THR A 64 4.84 2.53 7.83
N THR A 65 4.77 1.83 8.96
CA THR A 65 3.52 1.63 9.69
C THR A 65 3.80 1.59 11.19
N ASN A 66 2.85 2.05 11.99
CA ASN A 66 2.86 1.87 13.43
C ASN A 66 2.21 0.54 13.85
N HIS A 67 1.47 -0.11 12.94
CA HIS A 67 0.64 -1.28 13.22
C HIS A 67 0.78 -2.35 12.12
N ILE A 68 1.89 -3.08 12.14
CA ILE A 68 2.16 -4.13 11.15
C ILE A 68 1.13 -5.27 11.23
N GLU A 69 0.55 -5.50 12.41
CA GLU A 69 -0.50 -6.49 12.69
C GLU A 69 -1.83 -6.20 11.98
N HIS A 70 -2.05 -4.96 11.54
CA HIS A 70 -3.25 -4.56 10.79
C HIS A 70 -3.04 -4.61 9.26
N LEU A 71 -1.84 -4.95 8.78
CA LEU A 71 -1.56 -5.07 7.36
C LEU A 71 -2.00 -6.43 6.83
N ASP A 72 -2.52 -6.42 5.59
CA ASP A 72 -2.77 -7.64 4.83
C ASP A 72 -1.45 -8.41 4.63
N GLU A 73 -1.43 -9.70 4.98
CA GLU A 73 -0.27 -10.56 4.79
C GLU A 73 0.23 -10.56 3.33
N ALA A 74 -0.70 -10.40 2.38
CA ALA A 74 -0.37 -10.29 0.98
C ALA A 74 0.52 -9.08 0.69
N LEU A 75 0.40 -7.95 1.40
CA LEU A 75 1.28 -6.79 1.22
C LEU A 75 2.72 -7.10 1.65
N ILE A 76 2.88 -7.82 2.76
CA ILE A 76 4.17 -8.02 3.43
C ILE A 76 4.82 -9.37 3.09
N ARG A 77 4.31 -10.09 2.09
CA ARG A 77 4.87 -11.36 1.62
C ARG A 77 6.17 -11.13 0.81
N PRO A 78 7.06 -12.13 0.74
CA PRO A 78 8.24 -12.09 -0.14
C PRO A 78 7.85 -11.78 -1.60
N GLY A 79 8.65 -10.96 -2.28
CA GLY A 79 8.38 -10.44 -3.63
C GLY A 79 7.58 -9.12 -3.67
N ARG A 80 6.99 -8.69 -2.54
CA ARG A 80 6.42 -7.34 -2.38
C ARG A 80 7.13 -6.54 -1.29
N ALA A 81 7.50 -7.22 -0.20
CA ALA A 81 8.32 -6.64 0.88
C ALA A 81 9.41 -7.64 1.28
N ASP A 82 10.59 -7.52 0.67
CA ASP A 82 11.69 -8.45 0.90
C ASP A 82 12.50 -8.16 2.17
N LYS A 83 12.43 -6.92 2.67
CA LYS A 83 13.13 -6.51 3.89
C LYS A 83 12.16 -5.87 4.88
N LYS A 84 12.15 -6.40 6.10
CA LYS A 84 11.41 -5.86 7.25
C LYS A 84 12.42 -5.35 8.26
N VAL A 85 12.23 -4.12 8.73
CA VAL A 85 13.07 -3.50 9.75
C VAL A 85 12.16 -3.10 10.91
N HIS A 86 12.52 -3.54 12.11
CA HIS A 86 11.80 -3.23 13.35
C HIS A 86 12.58 -2.18 14.13
N PHE A 87 11.84 -1.27 14.77
CA PHE A 87 12.35 -0.18 15.61
C PHE A 87 11.71 -0.24 16.99
#